data_AF-A0A6G7CD15-F1
#
_entry.id   AF-A0A6G7CD15-F1
#
_cell.length_a   1.000
_cell.length_b   1.000
_cell.length_c   1.000
_cell.angle_alpha   90.00
_cell.angle_beta   90.00
_cell.angle_gamma   90.00
#
_symmetry.space_group_name_H-M   'P 1'
#
loop_
_entity.id
_entity.type
_entity.pdbx_description
1 polymer ?
#
loop_
_entity_poly.entity_id
_entity_poly.type
_entity_poly.pdbx_seq_one_letter_code
_entity_poly.pdbx_strand_id
1 'polypeptide(L)'
;MKKLTFLLVLLLICFESYSQSMTTAFEEAAKKDLVTLKKIAVITKDQEQPLLDFFYRKYKQYSVYTLSQVQKKEIFEQYEIELKNLIGPQNEYKLVKNREIFKSLITE
;
A
#
# COMPACT_ATOMS: atom_id res chain seq x y z
N MET A 1 -17.31 -30.69 26.91
CA MET A 1 -16.64 -29.38 26.88
C MET A 1 -15.17 -29.41 26.40
N LYS A 2 -14.64 -30.52 25.84
CA LYS A 2 -13.26 -30.57 25.30
C LYS A 2 -13.15 -30.38 23.77
N LYS A 3 -14.27 -30.47 23.04
CA LYS A 3 -14.30 -30.36 21.57
C LYS A 3 -14.42 -28.90 21.07
N LEU A 4 -14.93 -27.99 21.90
CA LEU A 4 -15.11 -26.58 21.52
C LEU A 4 -13.79 -25.79 21.54
N THR A 5 -12.92 -26.09 22.51
CA THR A 5 -11.60 -25.42 22.64
C THR A 5 -10.67 -25.76 21.49
N PHE A 6 -10.72 -26.99 20.98
CA PHE A 6 -9.88 -27.40 19.84
C PHE A 6 -10.27 -26.68 18.54
N LEU A 7 -11.56 -26.41 18.34
CA LEU A 7 -12.06 -25.65 17.19
C LEU A 7 -11.62 -24.17 17.26
N LEU A 8 -11.61 -23.60 18.47
CA LEU A 8 -11.24 -22.20 18.71
C LEU A 8 -9.74 -21.96 18.50
N VAL A 9 -8.89 -22.92 18.90
CA VAL A 9 -7.44 -22.88 18.66
C VAL A 9 -7.11 -23.03 17.17
N LEU A 10 -7.82 -23.92 16.45
CA LEU A 10 -7.60 -24.08 15.00
C LEU A 10 -7.97 -22.81 14.22
N LEU A 11 -9.07 -22.15 14.61
CA LEU A 11 -9.49 -20.87 14.03
C LEU A 11 -8.44 -19.77 14.23
N LEU A 12 -7.88 -19.65 15.44
CA LEU A 12 -6.84 -18.65 15.73
C LEU A 12 -5.58 -18.85 14.88
N ILE A 13 -5.11 -20.10 14.72
CA ILE A 13 -3.93 -20.42 13.91
C ILE A 13 -4.16 -20.09 12.42
N CYS A 14 -5.37 -20.32 11.90
CA CYS A 14 -5.73 -19.95 10.54
C CYS A 14 -5.76 -18.43 10.33
N PHE A 15 -6.25 -17.65 11.30
CA PHE A 15 -6.26 -16.19 11.23
C PHE A 15 -4.84 -15.61 11.28
N GLU A 16 -3.96 -16.13 12.14
CA GLU A 16 -2.57 -15.69 12.20
C GLU A 16 -1.81 -16.01 10.89
N SER A 17 -2.02 -17.21 10.35
CA SER A 17 -1.37 -17.62 9.08
C SER A 17 -1.84 -16.77 7.89
N TYR A 18 -3.14 -16.46 7.82
CA TYR A 18 -3.70 -15.59 6.78
C TYR A 18 -3.21 -14.15 6.92
N SER A 19 -3.19 -13.62 8.15
CA SER A 19 -2.67 -12.29 8.46
C SER A 19 -1.20 -12.15 8.07
N GLN A 20 -0.37 -13.13 8.44
CA GLN A 20 1.05 -13.16 8.09
C GLN A 20 1.28 -13.23 6.57
N SER A 21 0.50 -14.06 5.88
CA SER A 21 0.54 -14.16 4.41
C SER A 21 0.18 -12.84 3.73
N MET A 22 -0.82 -12.11 4.25
CA MET A 22 -1.22 -10.81 3.71
C MET A 22 -0.17 -9.74 3.98
N THR A 23 0.45 -9.74 5.16
CA THR A 23 1.58 -8.84 5.47
C THR A 23 2.74 -9.04 4.50
N THR A 24 3.18 -10.27 4.25
CA THR A 24 4.26 -10.54 3.28
C THR A 24 3.88 -10.11 1.87
N ALA A 25 2.64 -10.37 1.43
CA ALA A 25 2.18 -9.95 0.11
C ALA A 25 2.18 -8.42 -0.06
N PHE A 26 1.77 -7.67 0.96
CA PHE A 26 1.78 -6.21 0.94
C PHE A 26 3.19 -5.64 0.95
N GLU A 27 4.12 -6.24 1.70
CA GLU A 27 5.53 -5.83 1.70
C GLU A 27 6.17 -6.04 0.33
N GLU A 28 5.91 -7.15 -0.34
CA GLU A 28 6.41 -7.40 -1.69
C GLU A 28 5.82 -6.43 -2.71
N ALA A 29 4.52 -6.15 -2.62
CA ALA A 29 3.85 -5.22 -3.50
C ALA A 29 4.37 -3.78 -3.30
N ALA A 30 4.57 -3.36 -2.04
CA ALA A 30 5.17 -2.06 -1.72
C ALA A 30 6.59 -1.90 -2.30
N LYS A 31 7.41 -2.96 -2.27
CA LYS A 31 8.73 -2.97 -2.90
C LYS A 31 8.64 -2.82 -4.43
N LYS A 32 7.68 -3.48 -5.07
CA LYS A 32 7.45 -3.37 -6.53
C LYS A 32 7.01 -1.94 -6.92
N ASP A 33 6.17 -1.32 -6.12
CA ASP A 33 5.74 0.07 -6.34
C ASP A 33 6.91 1.05 -6.18
N LEU A 34 7.77 0.86 -5.17
CA LEU A 34 8.98 1.67 -5.02
C LEU A 34 9.90 1.53 -6.25
N VAL A 35 10.10 0.32 -6.76
CA VAL A 35 10.89 0.10 -7.99
C VAL A 35 10.25 0.80 -9.18
N THR A 36 8.92 0.77 -9.30
CA THR A 36 8.18 1.45 -10.37
C THR A 36 8.33 2.97 -10.27
N LEU A 37 8.22 3.54 -9.07
CA LEU A 37 8.45 4.96 -8.83
C LEU A 37 9.88 5.38 -9.19
N LYS A 38 10.89 4.59 -8.81
CA LYS A 38 12.31 4.84 -9.14
C LYS A 38 12.60 4.84 -10.65
N LYS A 39 11.73 4.29 -11.50
CA LYS A 39 11.88 4.39 -12.97
C LYS A 39 11.62 5.80 -13.50
N ILE A 40 10.83 6.60 -12.78
CA ILE A 40 10.37 7.92 -13.24
C ILE A 40 10.78 9.06 -12.33
N ALA A 41 11.09 8.80 -11.06
CA ALA A 41 11.51 9.81 -10.08
C ALA A 41 12.88 9.46 -9.49
N VAL A 42 13.69 10.48 -9.20
CA VAL A 42 14.96 10.28 -8.49
C VAL A 42 14.63 10.30 -7.00
N ILE A 43 14.71 9.13 -6.36
CA ILE A 43 14.40 8.94 -4.95
C ILE A 43 15.71 8.85 -4.16
N THR A 44 15.85 9.69 -3.14
CA THR A 44 16.99 9.66 -2.24
C THR A 44 16.84 8.58 -1.18
N LYS A 45 17.94 8.17 -0.55
CA LYS A 45 17.95 7.05 0.40
C LYS A 45 17.04 7.30 1.62
N ASP A 46 16.94 8.54 2.07
CA ASP A 46 16.08 9.00 3.17
C ASP A 46 14.59 8.99 2.81
N GLN A 47 14.24 9.06 1.52
CA GLN A 47 12.86 8.96 1.05
C GLN A 47 12.37 7.51 0.92
N GLU A 48 13.28 6.54 0.83
CA GLU A 48 12.90 5.15 0.52
C GLU A 48 12.00 4.51 1.57
N GLN A 49 12.34 4.63 2.86
CA GLN A 49 11.53 4.03 3.93
C GLN A 49 10.15 4.70 4.05
N PRO A 50 10.02 6.04 4.07
CA PRO A 50 8.72 6.70 4.03
C PRO A 50 7.84 6.27 2.85
N LEU A 51 8.44 6.07 1.67
CA LEU A 51 7.72 5.60 0.48
C LEU A 51 7.28 4.14 0.60
N LEU A 52 8.11 3.26 1.16
CA LEU A 52 7.72 1.88 1.45
C LEU A 52 6.54 1.82 2.43
N ASP A 53 6.61 2.62 3.50
CA ASP A 53 5.53 2.70 4.50
C ASP A 53 4.24 3.22 3.87
N PHE A 54 4.34 4.21 2.97
CA PHE A 54 3.23 4.73 2.19
C PHE A 54 2.58 3.64 1.32
N PHE A 55 3.36 2.92 0.51
CA PHE A 55 2.82 1.87 -0.35
C PHE A 55 2.25 0.71 0.46
N TYR A 56 2.87 0.35 1.59
CA TYR A 56 2.33 -0.67 2.49
C TYR A 56 0.96 -0.24 3.06
N ARG A 57 0.84 1.02 3.51
CA ARG A 57 -0.45 1.58 3.96
C ARG A 57 -1.50 1.56 2.85
N LYS A 58 -1.11 1.88 1.60
CA LYS A 58 -2.00 1.81 0.44
C LYS A 58 -2.63 0.43 0.31
N TYR A 59 -1.81 -0.64 0.27
CA TYR A 59 -2.32 -2.00 0.14
C TYR A 59 -3.20 -2.42 1.32
N LYS A 60 -2.83 -2.04 2.54
CA LYS A 60 -3.66 -2.29 3.72
C LYS A 60 -5.02 -1.59 3.64
N GLN A 61 -5.04 -0.32 3.22
CA GLN A 61 -6.26 0.47 3.11
C GLN A 61 -7.21 -0.07 2.03
N TYR A 62 -6.69 -0.40 0.84
CA TYR A 62 -7.51 -0.94 -0.25
C TYR A 62 -7.90 -2.41 -0.07
N SER A 63 -7.24 -3.16 0.82
CA SER A 63 -7.66 -4.52 1.21
C SER A 63 -8.97 -4.57 2.01
N VAL A 64 -9.54 -3.41 2.38
CA VAL A 64 -10.82 -3.32 3.06
C VAL A 64 -11.95 -3.64 2.08
N TYR A 65 -12.60 -4.79 2.28
CA TYR A 65 -13.61 -5.39 1.38
C TYR A 65 -14.78 -4.48 0.96
N THR A 66 -15.08 -3.39 1.68
CA THR A 66 -16.29 -2.58 1.47
C THR A 66 -16.02 -1.08 1.44
N LEU A 67 -15.03 -0.63 0.66
CA LEU A 67 -14.87 0.80 0.36
C LEU A 67 -15.92 1.27 -0.67
N SER A 68 -16.72 2.26 -0.30
CA SER A 68 -17.61 2.96 -1.23
C SER A 68 -16.82 3.76 -2.28
N GLN A 69 -17.47 4.13 -3.39
CA GLN A 69 -16.84 4.96 -4.43
C GLN A 69 -16.38 6.33 -3.90
N VAL A 70 -17.14 6.92 -2.96
CA VAL A 70 -16.77 8.19 -2.31
C VAL A 70 -15.50 8.01 -1.49
N GLN A 71 -15.41 6.94 -0.67
CA GLN A 71 -14.22 6.65 0.12
C GLN A 71 -13.00 6.34 -0.76
N LYS A 72 -13.17 5.60 -1.86
CA LYS A 72 -12.08 5.34 -2.81
C LYS A 72 -11.53 6.64 -3.41
N LYS A 73 -12.41 7.60 -3.70
CA LYS A 73 -12.03 8.93 -4.19
C LYS A 73 -11.29 9.76 -3.13
N GLU A 74 -11.77 9.78 -1.90
CA GLU A 74 -11.11 10.49 -0.79
C GLU A 74 -9.71 9.92 -0.51
N ILE A 75 -9.57 8.59 -0.49
CA ILE A 75 -8.27 7.93 -0.32
C ILE A 75 -7.33 8.29 -1.46
N PHE A 76 -7.83 8.28 -2.71
CA PHE A 76 -7.04 8.66 -3.88
C PHE A 76 -6.49 10.09 -3.76
N GLU A 77 -7.34 11.06 -3.41
CA GLU A 77 -6.94 12.47 -3.27
C GLU A 77 -5.91 12.65 -2.13
N GLN A 78 -6.09 11.96 -1.00
CA GLN A 78 -5.13 11.96 0.11
C GLN A 78 -3.77 11.38 -0.31
N TYR A 79 -3.78 10.23 -0.98
CA TYR A 79 -2.57 9.55 -1.44
C TYR A 79 -1.84 10.30 -2.55
N GLU A 80 -2.58 10.99 -3.43
CA GLU A 80 -1.99 11.90 -4.41
C GLU A 80 -1.17 13.00 -3.72
N ILE A 81 -1.74 13.67 -2.71
CA ILE A 81 -1.07 14.76 -2.00
C ILE A 81 0.14 14.22 -1.21
N GLU A 82 -0.05 13.12 -0.48
CA GLU A 82 0.99 12.53 0.34
C GLU A 82 2.17 12.04 -0.51
N LEU A 83 1.91 11.33 -1.62
CA LEU A 83 2.98 10.86 -2.50
C LEU A 83 3.78 12.02 -3.08
N LYS A 84 3.13 13.09 -3.53
CA LYS A 84 3.80 14.31 -4.03
C LYS A 84 4.71 14.94 -2.98
N ASN A 85 4.24 15.00 -1.73
CA ASN A 85 5.04 15.52 -0.61
C ASN A 85 6.26 14.64 -0.33
N LEU A 86 6.11 13.31 -0.37
CA LEU A 86 7.20 12.37 -0.10
C LEU A 86 8.29 12.42 -1.18
N ILE A 87 7.93 12.56 -2.46
CA ILE A 87 8.91 12.59 -3.56
C ILE A 87 9.56 13.95 -3.78
N GLY A 88 8.94 15.01 -3.24
CA GLY A 88 9.37 16.39 -3.37
C GLY A 88 8.97 17.06 -4.71
N PRO A 89 8.93 18.42 -4.72
CA PRO A 89 8.46 19.21 -5.85
C PRO A 89 9.28 18.99 -7.13
N GLN A 90 10.58 18.68 -7.00
CA GLN A 90 11.48 18.41 -8.12
C GLN A 90 11.13 17.14 -8.91
N ASN A 91 10.35 16.23 -8.34
CA ASN A 91 9.91 15.00 -9.01
C ASN A 91 8.41 15.02 -9.32
N GLU A 92 7.64 15.96 -8.80
CA GLU A 92 6.19 16.05 -9.00
C GLU A 92 5.83 16.11 -10.50
N TYR A 93 6.53 16.94 -11.27
CA TYR A 93 6.28 17.05 -12.71
C TYR A 93 6.50 15.72 -13.46
N LYS A 94 7.37 14.83 -12.94
CA LYS A 94 7.64 13.52 -13.54
C LYS A 94 6.50 12.55 -13.27
N LEU A 95 5.85 12.63 -12.10
CA LEU A 95 4.61 11.89 -11.83
C LEU A 95 3.49 12.34 -12.77
N VAL A 96 3.29 13.65 -12.90
CA VAL A 96 2.23 14.21 -13.77
C VAL A 96 2.44 13.81 -15.23
N LYS A 97 3.68 13.80 -15.71
CA LYS A 97 4.03 13.32 -17.07
C LYS A 97 3.79 11.82 -17.26
N ASN A 98 3.81 11.03 -16.20
CA ASN A 98 3.62 9.58 -16.23
C ASN A 98 2.31 9.19 -15.54
N ARG A 99 1.19 9.78 -15.99
CA ARG A 99 -0.13 9.69 -15.34
C ARG A 99 -0.58 8.26 -15.02
N GLU A 100 -0.37 7.31 -15.92
CA GLU A 100 -0.79 5.91 -15.70
C GLU A 100 0.01 5.26 -14.57
N ILE A 101 1.32 5.47 -14.55
CA ILE A 101 2.17 5.01 -13.45
C ILE A 101 1.75 5.69 -12.16
N PHE A 102 1.59 7.01 -12.17
CA PHE A 102 1.17 7.76 -10.99
C PHE A 102 -0.16 7.25 -10.42
N LYS A 103 -1.16 7.03 -11.27
CA LYS A 103 -2.45 6.49 -10.85
C LYS A 103 -2.29 5.12 -10.19
N SER A 104 -1.52 4.20 -10.78
CA SER A 104 -1.27 2.87 -10.22
C SER A 104 -0.57 2.89 -8.85
N LEU A 105 0.23 3.92 -8.58
CA LEU A 105 0.94 4.08 -7.31
C LEU A 105 0.04 4.54 -6.15
N ILE A 106 -1.17 5.01 -6.43
CA ILE A 106 -2.11 5.55 -5.42
C ILE A 106 -3.51 4.91 -5.46
N THR A 107 -3.77 4.00 -6.41
CA THR A 107 -4.99 3.19 -6.47
C THR A 107 -4.73 1.73 -6.07
N GLU A 108 -5.83 0.97 -5.97
CA GLU A 108 -5.86 -0.51 -5.88
C GLU A 108 -5.05 -1.17 -7.02
#